data_AF-A0A382I5R8-F1
#
_entry.id   AF-A0A382I5R8-F1
#
_cell.length_a   1.000
_cell.length_b   1.000
_cell.length_c   1.000
_cell.angle_alpha   90.00
_cell.angle_beta   90.00
_cell.angle_gamma   90.00
#
_symmetry.space_group_name_H-M   'P 1'
#
loop_
_entity.id
_entity.type
_entity.pdbx_description
1 polymer ?
#
loop_
_entity_poly.entity_id
_entity_poly.type
_entity_poly.pdbx_seq_one_letter_code
_entity_poly.pdbx_strand_id
1 'polypeptide(L)'
;MVSQLSESTALFSTDVSTDRLARRLDDYRAVIALPPVDIADPAALNHQELAKLRERVAVANFAHYRCAQAVNDTAVLALCRQVGLKNLHQSDVTTGLNRIEVSYGSKARYIPYTNSELNWHTDGYYYPETYPVRAMLLHCVRPALEGGATELINHEIVYALLAQTNPDYVAALSQADVMTIPANIQAPDGPRQAQSGPVFWHGPDRIYMRYTTRRHNIQW
;
A
#
# COMPACT_ATOMS: atom_id res chain seq x y z
N MET A 1 -20.01 2.21 35.18
CA MET A 1 -21.04 1.15 35.08
C MET A 1 -20.68 0.30 33.89
N VAL A 2 -20.67 -1.01 34.12
CA VAL A 2 -19.92 -2.05 33.40
C VAL A 2 -20.55 -2.38 32.04
N SER A 3 -19.71 -2.62 31.03
CA SER A 3 -20.01 -3.48 29.88
C SER A 3 -18.65 -3.95 29.31
N GLN A 4 -17.99 -4.94 29.92
CA GLN A 4 -18.11 -6.36 29.58
C GLN A 4 -18.30 -6.62 28.08
N LEU A 5 -17.17 -6.73 27.37
CA LEU A 5 -17.02 -7.65 26.26
C LEU A 5 -16.00 -8.69 26.72
N SER A 6 -16.50 -9.84 27.16
CA SER A 6 -15.72 -11.02 27.48
C SER A 6 -15.22 -11.67 26.19
N GLU A 7 -13.90 -11.82 26.11
CA GLU A 7 -13.16 -13.03 25.72
C GLU A 7 -13.79 -13.99 24.70
N SER A 8 -13.25 -14.00 23.48
CA SER A 8 -12.59 -15.18 22.91
C SER A 8 -11.93 -14.82 21.57
N THR A 9 -10.63 -14.57 21.58
CA THR A 9 -9.78 -14.63 20.38
C THR A 9 -8.49 -15.36 20.75
N ALA A 10 -8.62 -16.62 21.11
CA ALA A 10 -7.47 -17.52 21.21
C ALA A 10 -7.11 -18.02 19.81
N LEU A 11 -6.41 -17.20 19.03
CA LEU A 11 -5.70 -17.64 17.81
C LEU A 11 -4.17 -17.51 17.95
N PHE A 12 -3.66 -17.16 19.13
CA PHE A 12 -2.24 -16.88 19.32
C PHE A 12 -1.59 -17.87 20.28
N SER A 13 -0.92 -18.86 19.70
CA SER A 13 0.08 -19.69 20.39
C SER A 13 1.26 -18.83 20.86
N THR A 14 1.72 -19.10 22.08
CA THR A 14 2.78 -18.41 22.83
C THR A 14 4.20 -18.88 22.50
N ASP A 15 4.43 -19.54 21.36
CA ASP A 15 5.75 -20.09 21.01
C ASP A 15 6.59 -19.12 20.15
N VAL A 16 7.80 -18.79 20.61
CA VAL A 16 8.60 -17.64 20.15
C VAL A 16 9.90 -18.12 19.47
N SER A 17 9.87 -18.29 18.15
CA SER A 17 10.68 -17.46 17.22
C SER A 17 10.89 -18.07 15.82
N THR A 18 10.57 -19.34 15.57
CA THR A 18 10.53 -19.91 14.20
C THR A 18 9.11 -20.19 13.72
N ASP A 19 8.26 -20.65 14.62
CA ASP A 19 6.87 -21.01 14.32
C ASP A 19 5.97 -19.80 14.00
N ARG A 20 6.21 -18.63 14.61
CA ARG A 20 5.38 -17.44 14.39
C ARG A 20 5.52 -16.84 12.98
N LEU A 21 6.75 -16.74 12.45
CA LEU A 21 6.96 -16.22 11.10
C LEU A 21 6.51 -17.24 10.04
N ALA A 22 6.75 -18.54 10.28
CA ALA A 22 6.24 -19.60 9.42
C ALA A 22 4.70 -19.56 9.34
N ARG A 23 4.00 -19.51 10.47
CA ARG A 23 2.53 -19.35 10.51
C ARG A 23 2.06 -18.08 9.80
N ARG A 24 2.72 -16.94 10.04
CA ARG A 24 2.38 -15.68 9.37
C ARG A 24 2.58 -15.76 7.84
N LEU A 25 3.60 -16.48 7.36
CA LEU A 25 3.84 -16.71 5.94
C LEU A 25 2.76 -17.63 5.34
N ASP A 26 2.33 -18.65 6.08
CA ASP A 26 1.26 -19.54 5.62
C ASP A 26 -0.08 -18.83 5.56
N ASP A 27 -0.41 -18.01 6.56
CA ASP A 27 -1.59 -17.14 6.55
C ASP A 27 -1.53 -16.16 5.36
N TYR A 28 -0.37 -15.52 5.15
CA TYR A 28 -0.15 -14.61 4.02
C TYR A 28 -0.37 -15.32 2.68
N ARG A 29 0.24 -16.50 2.48
CA ARG A 29 0.08 -17.31 1.27
C ARG A 29 -1.36 -17.73 1.04
N ALA A 30 -2.06 -18.16 2.10
CA ALA A 30 -3.46 -18.53 2.03
C ALA A 30 -4.32 -17.35 1.58
N VAL A 31 -4.11 -16.16 2.16
CA VAL A 31 -4.89 -14.95 1.85
C VAL A 31 -4.64 -14.45 0.43
N ILE A 32 -3.38 -14.40 -0.03
CA ILE A 32 -3.07 -13.90 -1.39
C ILE A 32 -3.52 -14.87 -2.49
N ALA A 33 -3.72 -16.16 -2.16
CA ALA A 33 -4.28 -17.15 -3.07
C ALA A 33 -5.81 -17.07 -3.22
N LEU A 34 -6.50 -16.32 -2.35
CA LEU A 34 -7.95 -16.16 -2.43
C LEU A 34 -8.36 -15.36 -3.67
N PRO A 35 -9.48 -15.71 -4.33
CA PRO A 35 -10.04 -14.89 -5.41
C PRO A 35 -10.47 -13.53 -4.86
N PRO A 36 -10.58 -12.48 -5.70
CA PRO A 36 -11.03 -11.15 -5.27
C PRO A 36 -12.34 -11.18 -4.45
N VAL A 37 -12.49 -10.25 -3.51
CA VAL A 37 -13.78 -10.04 -2.83
C VAL A 37 -14.77 -9.46 -3.84
N ASP A 38 -15.82 -10.20 -4.15
CA ASP A 38 -16.92 -9.69 -4.96
C ASP A 38 -17.72 -8.65 -4.18
N ILE A 39 -17.86 -7.46 -4.77
CA ILE A 39 -18.63 -6.33 -4.25
C ILE A 39 -19.83 -6.12 -5.15
N ALA A 40 -21.03 -6.25 -4.58
CA ALA A 40 -22.29 -6.05 -5.29
C ALA A 40 -22.52 -4.56 -5.58
N ASP A 41 -22.41 -3.71 -4.55
CA ASP A 41 -22.56 -2.26 -4.66
C ASP A 41 -21.39 -1.53 -3.98
N PRO A 42 -20.44 -0.94 -4.73
CA PRO A 42 -19.34 -0.18 -4.16
C PRO A 42 -19.79 1.09 -3.41
N ALA A 43 -21.01 1.58 -3.64
CA ALA A 43 -21.57 2.69 -2.87
C ALA A 43 -22.16 2.26 -1.52
N ALA A 44 -22.41 0.96 -1.32
CA ALA A 44 -23.05 0.41 -0.12
C ALA A 44 -22.57 -1.02 0.16
N LEU A 45 -21.36 -1.14 0.72
CA LEU A 45 -20.80 -2.42 1.17
C LEU A 45 -21.71 -3.05 2.22
N ASN A 46 -22.02 -4.33 2.02
CA ASN A 46 -22.63 -5.12 3.08
C ASN A 46 -21.58 -5.52 4.13
N HIS A 47 -22.06 -5.97 5.29
CA HIS A 47 -21.20 -6.35 6.41
C HIS A 47 -20.19 -7.46 6.05
N GLN A 48 -20.60 -8.43 5.22
CA GLN A 48 -19.73 -9.55 4.84
C GLN A 48 -18.61 -9.11 3.89
N GLU A 49 -18.91 -8.24 2.93
CA GLU A 49 -17.92 -7.67 2.01
C GLU A 49 -16.87 -6.87 2.79
N LEU A 50 -17.31 -5.99 3.69
CA LEU A 50 -16.41 -5.18 4.51
C LEU A 50 -15.56 -6.04 5.46
N ALA A 51 -16.15 -7.08 6.06
CA ALA A 51 -15.41 -8.01 6.92
C ALA A 51 -14.31 -8.74 6.14
N LYS A 52 -14.63 -9.30 4.96
CA LYS A 52 -13.65 -9.97 4.08
C LYS A 52 -12.52 -9.05 3.65
N LEU A 53 -12.83 -7.80 3.28
CA LEU A 53 -11.80 -6.82 2.92
C LEU A 53 -10.86 -6.55 4.10
N ARG A 54 -11.42 -6.33 5.30
CA ARG A 54 -10.62 -6.04 6.51
C ARG A 54 -9.76 -7.22 6.95
N GLU A 55 -10.31 -8.42 6.94
CA GLU A 55 -9.57 -9.66 7.27
C GLU A 55 -8.35 -9.82 6.35
N ARG A 56 -8.56 -9.67 5.04
CA ARG A 56 -7.47 -9.79 4.06
C ARG A 56 -6.42 -8.70 4.22
N VAL A 57 -6.84 -7.44 4.41
CA VAL A 57 -5.90 -6.33 4.68
C VAL A 57 -5.13 -6.56 5.99
N ALA A 58 -5.74 -7.12 7.02
CA ALA A 58 -5.06 -7.39 8.28
C ALA A 58 -3.92 -8.42 8.15
N VAL A 59 -4.05 -9.38 7.24
CA VAL A 59 -3.05 -10.43 7.01
C VAL A 59 -2.06 -10.05 5.91
N ALA A 60 -2.55 -9.63 4.75
CA ALA A 60 -1.75 -9.38 3.55
C ALA A 60 -1.35 -7.91 3.37
N ASN A 61 -1.85 -6.99 4.19
CA ASN A 61 -1.70 -5.54 4.01
C ASN A 61 -2.34 -4.98 2.72
N PHE A 62 -3.07 -5.81 1.98
CA PHE A 62 -3.88 -5.43 0.83
C PHE A 62 -5.06 -6.40 0.67
N ALA A 63 -6.04 -6.02 -0.14
CA ALA A 63 -7.11 -6.90 -0.58
C ALA A 63 -7.48 -6.59 -2.03
N HIS A 64 -7.69 -7.63 -2.82
CA HIS A 64 -8.26 -7.50 -4.17
C HIS A 64 -9.78 -7.57 -4.08
N TYR A 65 -10.45 -6.70 -4.82
CA TYR A 65 -11.90 -6.71 -4.97
C TYR A 65 -12.30 -6.68 -6.44
N ARG A 66 -13.53 -7.10 -6.70
CA ARG A 66 -14.15 -7.05 -8.03
C ARG A 66 -15.56 -6.49 -7.88
N CYS A 67 -15.89 -5.45 -8.63
CA CYS A 67 -17.26 -4.95 -8.70
C CYS A 67 -18.01 -5.65 -9.83
N ALA A 68 -19.27 -5.99 -9.62
CA ALA A 68 -20.10 -6.68 -10.61
C ALA A 68 -20.38 -5.84 -11.87
N GLN A 69 -20.25 -4.52 -11.76
CA GLN A 69 -20.54 -3.55 -12.82
C GLN A 69 -19.50 -2.44 -12.86
N ALA A 70 -19.46 -1.70 -13.98
CA ALA A 70 -18.64 -0.51 -14.11
C ALA A 70 -18.98 0.49 -13.00
N VAL A 71 -17.94 1.09 -12.40
CA VAL A 71 -18.06 1.96 -11.23
C VAL A 71 -17.64 3.38 -11.63
N ASN A 72 -18.43 4.36 -11.23
CA ASN A 72 -18.08 5.77 -11.42
C ASN A 72 -17.28 6.32 -10.24
N ASP A 73 -16.67 7.49 -10.42
CA ASP A 73 -15.84 8.16 -9.42
C ASP A 73 -16.55 8.33 -8.06
N THR A 74 -17.86 8.66 -8.06
CA THR A 74 -18.66 8.81 -6.84
C THR A 74 -18.71 7.52 -6.02
N ALA A 75 -18.94 6.39 -6.69
CA ALA A 75 -19.01 5.10 -6.04
C ALA A 75 -17.63 4.60 -5.58
N VAL A 76 -16.54 4.91 -6.30
CA VAL A 76 -15.18 4.66 -5.83
C VAL A 76 -14.87 5.47 -4.56
N LEU A 77 -15.25 6.74 -4.52
CA LEU A 77 -15.09 7.59 -3.32
C LEU A 77 -15.93 7.09 -2.13
N ALA A 78 -17.14 6.60 -2.40
CA ALA A 78 -17.96 5.96 -1.39
C ALA A 78 -17.28 4.69 -0.84
N LEU A 79 -16.73 3.84 -1.72
CA LEU A 79 -15.96 2.66 -1.32
C LEU A 79 -14.77 3.05 -0.44
N CYS A 80 -13.97 4.04 -0.84
CA CYS A 80 -12.85 4.58 -0.05
C CYS A 80 -13.29 4.94 1.38
N ARG A 81 -14.39 5.69 1.53
CA ARG A 81 -14.89 6.11 2.85
C ARG A 81 -15.32 4.92 3.71
N GLN A 82 -16.00 3.94 3.11
CA GLN A 82 -16.51 2.75 3.81
C GLN A 82 -15.38 1.85 4.33
N VAL A 83 -14.27 1.75 3.58
CA VAL A 83 -13.08 0.99 4.01
C VAL A 83 -12.14 1.80 4.91
N GLY A 84 -12.45 3.07 5.19
CA GLY A 84 -11.73 3.91 6.17
C GLY A 84 -10.76 4.94 5.58
N LEU A 85 -10.68 5.08 4.25
CA LEU A 85 -9.88 6.10 3.57
C LEU A 85 -10.60 7.45 3.59
N LYS A 86 -10.55 8.13 4.75
CA LYS A 86 -11.26 9.41 4.98
C LYS A 86 -10.39 10.64 4.74
N ASN A 87 -9.08 10.51 4.95
CA ASN A 87 -8.12 11.61 4.81
C ASN A 87 -7.38 11.47 3.48
N LEU A 88 -7.99 11.94 2.41
CA LEU A 88 -7.40 11.91 1.06
C LEU A 88 -6.32 13.00 0.94
N HIS A 89 -5.23 12.68 0.23
CA HIS A 89 -4.18 13.66 -0.04
C HIS A 89 -4.71 14.75 -0.99
N GLN A 90 -4.54 16.03 -0.63
CA GLN A 90 -5.29 17.15 -1.20
C GLN A 90 -4.59 17.94 -2.31
N SER A 91 -3.40 17.56 -2.78
CA SER A 91 -2.77 18.34 -3.86
C SER A 91 -3.48 18.08 -5.20
N ASP A 92 -4.25 19.09 -5.65
CA ASP A 92 -4.79 19.28 -7.01
C ASP A 92 -6.01 18.47 -7.50
N VAL A 93 -6.63 17.62 -6.68
CA VAL A 93 -7.79 16.86 -7.15
C VAL A 93 -9.10 17.45 -6.65
N THR A 94 -9.91 18.00 -7.55
CA THR A 94 -11.25 18.53 -7.25
C THR A 94 -12.22 17.49 -6.67
N THR A 95 -11.93 16.20 -6.85
CA THR A 95 -12.77 15.06 -6.42
C THR A 95 -12.06 14.03 -5.54
N GLY A 96 -10.74 14.14 -5.28
CA GLY A 96 -9.98 13.19 -4.45
C GLY A 96 -9.53 11.88 -5.12
N LEU A 97 -9.73 11.70 -6.43
CA LEU A 97 -9.20 10.59 -7.24
C LEU A 97 -8.19 11.03 -8.31
N ASN A 98 -7.06 10.34 -8.41
CA ASN A 98 -6.11 10.54 -9.50
C ASN A 98 -6.32 9.51 -10.61
N ARG A 99 -6.47 9.96 -11.87
CA ARG A 99 -6.53 9.08 -13.03
C ARG A 99 -5.11 8.71 -13.47
N ILE A 100 -4.83 7.41 -13.49
CA ILE A 100 -3.58 6.84 -14.00
C ILE A 100 -3.90 6.24 -15.37
N GLU A 101 -3.45 6.91 -16.43
CA GLU A 101 -3.62 6.47 -17.80
C GLU A 101 -2.44 6.94 -18.66
N VAL A 102 -2.16 6.21 -19.74
CA VAL A 102 -1.11 6.58 -20.69
C VAL A 102 -1.42 7.96 -21.25
N SER A 103 -0.49 8.89 -21.05
CA SER A 103 -0.57 10.26 -21.54
C SER A 103 0.46 10.49 -22.64
N TYR A 104 0.09 11.27 -23.64
CA TYR A 104 1.00 11.74 -24.70
C TYR A 104 1.42 13.20 -24.51
N GLY A 105 1.02 13.83 -23.40
CA GLY A 105 1.32 15.23 -23.07
C GLY A 105 2.50 15.38 -22.11
N SER A 106 2.54 16.50 -21.38
CA SER A 106 3.59 16.81 -20.40
C SER A 106 3.75 15.78 -19.27
N LYS A 107 2.71 14.96 -19.03
CA LYS A 107 2.75 13.84 -18.07
C LYS A 107 3.51 12.61 -18.58
N ALA A 108 3.71 12.47 -19.90
CA ALA A 108 4.36 11.32 -20.54
C ALA A 108 5.82 11.08 -20.12
N ARG A 109 6.46 12.07 -19.48
CA ARG A 109 7.81 11.94 -18.91
C ARG A 109 7.86 11.19 -17.56
N TYR A 110 6.71 10.86 -17.00
CA TYR A 110 6.58 10.13 -15.74
C TYR A 110 6.08 8.72 -16.02
N ILE A 111 6.85 7.72 -15.56
CA ILE A 111 6.56 6.29 -15.76
C ILE A 111 5.10 5.90 -15.43
N PRO A 112 4.45 6.42 -14.35
CA PRO A 112 3.04 6.11 -14.09
C PRO A 112 2.05 6.50 -15.21
N TYR A 113 2.44 7.41 -16.11
CA TYR A 113 1.62 7.87 -17.23
C TYR A 113 2.18 7.40 -18.59
N THR A 114 3.02 6.36 -18.59
CA THR A 114 3.49 5.66 -19.81
C THR A 114 3.01 4.21 -19.81
N ASN A 115 3.34 3.47 -20.86
CA ASN A 115 3.14 2.02 -20.94
C ASN A 115 4.39 1.23 -20.48
N SER A 116 5.32 1.88 -19.78
CA SER A 116 6.56 1.26 -19.30
C SER A 116 6.34 0.57 -17.96
N GLU A 117 7.18 -0.43 -17.67
CA GLU A 117 7.19 -1.10 -16.38
C GLU A 117 7.46 -0.11 -15.23
N LEU A 118 6.68 -0.25 -14.16
CA LEU A 118 6.85 0.50 -12.93
C LEU A 118 7.45 -0.41 -11.85
N ASN A 119 8.76 -0.29 -11.63
CA ASN A 119 9.51 -1.11 -10.66
C ASN A 119 9.00 -0.95 -9.22
N TRP A 120 9.35 -1.87 -8.33
CA TRP A 120 9.04 -1.83 -6.89
C TRP A 120 9.25 -0.44 -6.27
N HIS A 121 8.18 0.09 -5.68
CA HIS A 121 8.14 1.38 -5.02
C HIS A 121 6.99 1.46 -4.01
N THR A 122 7.03 2.49 -3.16
CA THR A 122 5.93 2.90 -2.29
C THR A 122 5.43 4.28 -2.73
N ASP A 123 4.15 4.50 -2.97
CA ASP A 123 3.68 5.84 -3.32
C ASP A 123 3.94 6.87 -2.23
N GLY A 124 4.19 8.11 -2.66
CA GLY A 124 4.52 9.19 -1.73
C GLY A 124 5.93 9.08 -1.16
N TYR A 125 6.87 8.39 -1.82
CA TYR A 125 8.27 8.31 -1.35
C TYR A 125 8.98 9.68 -1.24
N TYR A 126 8.43 10.75 -1.82
CA TYR A 126 8.89 12.13 -1.58
C TYR A 126 8.34 12.79 -0.31
N TYR A 127 7.41 12.15 0.41
CA TYR A 127 6.90 12.67 1.68
C TYR A 127 7.82 12.29 2.84
N PRO A 128 7.94 13.17 3.85
CA PRO A 128 8.69 12.86 5.06
C PRO A 128 7.99 11.74 5.86
N GLU A 129 8.76 11.06 6.72
CA GLU A 129 8.27 10.01 7.62
C GLU A 129 7.15 10.49 8.58
N THR A 130 7.05 11.79 8.83
CA THR A 130 6.01 12.44 9.64
C THR A 130 4.68 12.60 8.91
N TYR A 131 4.67 12.43 7.58
CA TYR A 131 3.47 12.56 6.75
C TYR A 131 3.42 11.50 5.63
N PRO A 132 3.43 10.20 5.95
CA PRO A 132 3.47 9.15 4.94
C PRO A 132 2.11 8.93 4.29
N VAL A 133 2.11 8.41 3.05
CA VAL A 133 0.92 7.76 2.49
C VAL A 133 0.72 6.44 3.23
N ARG A 134 -0.38 6.35 3.99
CA ARG A 134 -0.65 5.17 4.85
C ARG A 134 -1.43 4.07 4.15
N ALA A 135 -2.22 4.43 3.16
CA ALA A 135 -3.05 3.51 2.40
C ALA A 135 -3.50 4.17 1.10
N MET A 136 -3.87 3.34 0.13
CA MET A 136 -4.45 3.76 -1.14
C MET A 136 -5.53 2.76 -1.55
N LEU A 137 -6.38 3.18 -2.48
CA LEU A 137 -7.27 2.29 -3.22
C LEU A 137 -7.04 2.54 -4.71
N LEU A 138 -6.71 1.47 -5.43
CA LEU A 138 -6.59 1.48 -6.89
C LEU A 138 -7.84 0.83 -7.47
N HIS A 139 -8.52 1.53 -8.38
CA HIS A 139 -9.68 1.00 -9.10
C HIS A 139 -9.38 0.93 -10.59
N CYS A 140 -9.38 -0.28 -11.15
CA CYS A 140 -9.20 -0.48 -12.58
C CYS A 140 -10.51 -0.17 -13.31
N VAL A 141 -10.59 1.02 -13.92
CA VAL A 141 -11.73 1.41 -14.76
C VAL A 141 -11.70 0.69 -16.11
N ARG A 142 -10.50 0.50 -16.67
CA ARG A 142 -10.28 -0.17 -17.95
C ARG A 142 -8.95 -0.92 -17.90
N PRO A 143 -8.94 -2.26 -18.02
CA PRO A 143 -7.70 -3.02 -18.06
C PRO A 143 -6.93 -2.76 -19.37
N ALA A 144 -5.62 -3.03 -19.35
CA ALA A 144 -4.82 -3.08 -20.56
C ALA A 144 -5.27 -4.26 -21.45
N LEU A 145 -5.06 -4.14 -22.77
CA LEU A 145 -5.31 -5.24 -23.69
C LEU A 145 -4.36 -6.43 -23.43
N GLU A 146 -3.12 -6.12 -23.09
CA GLU A 146 -2.06 -7.06 -22.75
C GLU A 146 -1.17 -6.44 -21.67
N GLY A 147 -0.70 -7.26 -20.72
CA GLY A 147 0.14 -6.79 -19.61
C GLY A 147 -0.60 -5.89 -18.61
N GLY A 148 0.13 -4.95 -18.00
CA GLY A 148 -0.43 -3.99 -17.04
C GLY A 148 -0.89 -4.59 -15.70
N ALA A 149 -0.43 -5.80 -15.37
CA ALA A 149 -0.70 -6.43 -14.08
C ALA A 149 -0.03 -5.64 -12.95
N THR A 150 -0.71 -5.56 -11.81
CA THR A 150 -0.15 -4.98 -10.58
C THR A 150 0.39 -6.09 -9.70
N GLU A 151 1.64 -5.96 -9.27
CA GLU A 151 2.25 -6.81 -8.25
C GLU A 151 2.27 -6.08 -6.90
N LEU A 152 1.96 -6.81 -5.82
CA LEU A 152 1.88 -6.27 -4.47
C LEU A 152 2.62 -7.22 -3.51
N ILE A 153 3.27 -6.65 -2.50
CA ILE A 153 3.93 -7.41 -1.44
C ILE A 153 3.69 -6.77 -0.08
N ASN A 154 3.44 -7.59 0.93
CA ASN A 154 3.36 -7.11 2.31
C ASN A 154 4.76 -6.73 2.82
N HIS A 155 5.02 -5.44 3.00
CA HIS A 155 6.32 -4.94 3.46
C HIS A 155 6.70 -5.43 4.87
N GLU A 156 5.73 -5.77 5.72
CA GLU A 156 6.01 -6.33 7.04
C GLU A 156 6.55 -7.76 6.95
N ILE A 157 6.14 -8.53 5.94
CA ILE A 157 6.71 -9.84 5.63
C ILE A 157 8.15 -9.67 5.14
N VAL A 158 8.40 -8.69 4.27
CA VAL A 158 9.76 -8.35 3.80
C VAL A 158 10.65 -8.00 4.99
N TYR A 159 10.19 -7.11 5.87
CA TYR A 159 10.91 -6.74 7.10
C TYR A 159 11.24 -7.97 7.96
N ALA A 160 10.25 -8.83 8.23
CA ALA A 160 10.45 -10.00 9.07
C ALA A 160 11.43 -11.02 8.47
N LEU A 161 11.36 -11.24 7.15
CA LEU A 161 12.29 -12.13 6.43
C LEU A 161 13.72 -11.57 6.43
N LEU A 162 13.89 -10.25 6.24
CA LEU A 162 15.19 -9.60 6.36
C LEU A 162 15.75 -9.74 7.77
N ALA A 163 14.95 -9.47 8.79
CA ALA A 163 15.35 -9.59 10.19
C ALA A 163 15.72 -11.03 10.58
N GLN A 164 14.97 -12.03 10.07
CA GLN A 164 15.29 -13.45 10.28
C GLN A 164 16.59 -13.85 9.57
N THR A 165 16.85 -13.29 8.39
CA THR A 165 18.06 -13.58 7.62
C THR A 165 19.29 -12.97 8.28
N ASN A 166 19.24 -11.68 8.63
CA ASN A 166 20.24 -10.99 9.41
C ASN A 166 19.64 -9.71 10.03
N PRO A 167 19.61 -9.57 11.37
CA PRO A 167 19.10 -8.35 12.01
C PRO A 167 19.84 -7.08 11.61
N ASP A 168 21.11 -7.17 11.18
CA ASP A 168 21.89 -6.02 10.71
C ASP A 168 21.31 -5.41 9.43
N TYR A 169 20.59 -6.19 8.60
CA TYR A 169 19.94 -5.67 7.40
C TYR A 169 18.84 -4.69 7.73
N VAL A 170 17.95 -5.05 8.68
CA VAL A 170 16.88 -4.14 9.10
C VAL A 170 17.45 -2.98 9.92
N ALA A 171 18.51 -3.19 10.69
CA ALA A 171 19.19 -2.10 11.42
C ALA A 171 19.81 -1.06 10.48
N ALA A 172 20.45 -1.50 9.39
CA ALA A 172 20.98 -0.61 8.36
C ALA A 172 19.85 0.12 7.62
N LEU A 173 18.82 -0.62 7.17
CA LEU A 173 17.68 -0.06 6.44
C LEU A 173 16.76 0.83 7.28
N SER A 174 16.94 0.86 8.60
CA SER A 174 16.22 1.73 9.52
C SER A 174 17.02 2.96 9.97
N GLN A 175 18.25 3.16 9.47
CA GLN A 175 19.00 4.39 9.74
C GLN A 175 18.29 5.59 9.11
N ALA A 176 18.27 6.71 9.83
CA ALA A 176 17.48 7.89 9.48
C ALA A 176 17.84 8.53 8.13
N ASP A 177 19.01 8.23 7.57
CA ASP A 177 19.54 8.81 6.35
C ASP A 177 19.96 7.77 5.29
N VAL A 178 19.64 6.48 5.49
CA VAL A 178 20.08 5.37 4.61
C VAL A 178 19.61 5.48 3.16
N MET A 179 18.53 6.22 2.90
CA MET A 179 18.01 6.38 1.54
C MET A 179 17.66 7.84 1.29
N THR A 180 18.37 8.46 0.35
CA THR A 180 18.11 9.82 -0.12
C THR A 180 17.62 9.82 -1.56
N ILE A 181 16.41 10.35 -1.74
CA ILE A 181 15.80 10.63 -3.04
C ILE A 181 16.17 12.06 -3.43
N PRO A 182 16.88 12.29 -4.56
CA PRO A 182 17.25 13.63 -5.02
C PRO A 182 16.05 14.51 -5.34
N ALA A 183 16.28 15.83 -5.35
CA ALA A 183 15.26 16.80 -5.70
C ALA A 183 14.71 16.58 -7.12
N ASN A 184 13.41 16.80 -7.30
CA ASN A 184 12.74 16.87 -8.60
C ASN A 184 12.08 18.24 -8.76
N ILE A 185 12.85 19.22 -9.25
CA ILE A 185 12.39 20.60 -9.44
C ILE A 185 11.35 20.72 -10.56
N GLN A 186 11.32 19.76 -11.48
CA GLN A 186 10.42 19.76 -12.62
C GLN A 186 9.17 18.90 -12.37
N ALA A 187 8.80 18.55 -11.14
CA ALA A 187 7.58 17.76 -10.89
C ALA A 187 6.32 18.44 -11.46
N PRO A 188 5.37 17.69 -12.07
CA PRO A 188 4.25 18.28 -12.80
C PRO A 188 3.22 18.91 -11.85
N ASP A 189 3.26 18.50 -10.58
CA ASP A 189 2.49 18.97 -9.43
C ASP A 189 3.33 19.90 -8.52
N GLY A 190 4.47 20.39 -9.00
CA GLY A 190 5.34 21.35 -8.30
C GLY A 190 6.69 20.77 -7.83
N PRO A 191 7.69 21.61 -7.56
CA PRO A 191 9.05 21.19 -7.23
C PRO A 191 9.11 20.40 -5.92
N ARG A 192 9.84 19.28 -5.93
CA ARG A 192 10.09 18.43 -4.77
C ARG A 192 11.54 18.54 -4.33
N GLN A 193 11.77 18.82 -3.06
CA GLN A 193 13.11 18.85 -2.49
C GLN A 193 13.68 17.43 -2.37
N ALA A 194 14.99 17.34 -2.16
CA ALA A 194 15.60 16.06 -1.83
C ALA A 194 15.00 15.54 -0.52
N GLN A 195 14.83 14.23 -0.42
CA GLN A 195 14.35 13.60 0.80
C GLN A 195 15.18 12.41 1.26
N SER A 196 15.79 12.58 2.42
CA SER A 196 16.48 11.54 3.19
C SER A 196 15.49 10.89 4.16
N GLY A 197 15.82 9.71 4.67
CA GLY A 197 14.92 8.96 5.54
C GLY A 197 15.22 7.46 5.54
N PRO A 198 14.70 6.74 6.54
CA PRO A 198 14.83 5.28 6.60
C PRO A 198 14.02 4.60 5.49
N VAL A 199 14.39 3.36 5.17
CA VAL A 199 13.54 2.46 4.37
C VAL A 199 12.45 1.86 5.24
N PHE A 200 12.77 1.46 6.47
CA PHE A 200 11.80 0.94 7.46
C PHE A 200 11.82 1.79 8.73
N TRP A 201 10.65 2.08 9.29
CA TRP A 201 10.55 2.72 10.60
C TRP A 201 9.31 2.26 11.36
N HIS A 202 9.34 2.43 12.68
CA HIS A 202 8.19 2.11 13.54
C HIS A 202 7.18 3.26 13.50
N GLY A 203 6.02 3.00 12.89
CA GLY A 203 4.85 3.85 13.02
C GLY A 203 4.07 3.56 14.32
N PRO A 204 3.03 4.35 14.62
CA PRO A 204 2.23 4.18 15.83
C PRO A 204 1.45 2.85 15.87
N ASP A 205 1.14 2.26 14.71
CA ASP A 205 0.30 1.07 14.59
C ASP A 205 0.99 -0.14 13.94
N ARG A 206 2.08 0.08 13.19
CA ARG A 206 2.79 -0.94 12.42
C ARG A 206 4.15 -0.43 11.95
N ILE A 207 4.93 -1.31 11.33
CA ILE A 207 6.14 -0.92 10.61
C ILE A 207 5.71 -0.21 9.32
N TYR A 208 6.31 0.92 9.00
CA TYR A 208 6.13 1.62 7.74
C TYR A 208 7.32 1.38 6.82
N MET A 209 7.11 1.55 5.52
CA MET A 209 8.14 1.40 4.50
C MET A 209 8.11 2.57 3.53
N ARG A 210 9.29 2.98 3.09
CA ARG A 210 9.51 3.92 1.99
C ARG A 210 10.60 3.37 1.11
N TYR A 211 10.29 3.17 -0.16
CA TYR A 211 11.22 2.51 -1.06
C TYR A 211 10.96 2.89 -2.52
N THR A 212 12.01 2.92 -3.33
CA THR A 212 11.90 2.99 -4.78
C THR A 212 13.12 2.40 -5.46
N THR A 213 12.89 1.55 -6.46
CA THR A 213 13.95 1.01 -7.31
C THR A 213 14.28 2.01 -8.43
N ARG A 214 14.97 3.10 -8.10
CA ARG A 214 15.49 4.05 -9.10
C ARG A 214 17.01 3.97 -9.15
N ARG A 215 17.55 3.19 -10.10
CA ARG A 215 18.99 2.94 -10.24
C ARG A 215 19.88 4.19 -10.33
N HIS A 216 19.37 5.26 -10.92
CA HIS A 216 20.17 6.45 -11.23
C HIS A 216 19.89 7.63 -10.28
N ASN A 217 18.95 7.48 -9.35
CA ASN A 217 18.41 8.59 -8.57
C ASN A 217 18.17 8.22 -7.10
N ILE A 218 18.92 7.28 -6.52
CA ILE A 218 18.87 7.02 -5.08
C ILE A 218 20.30 7.00 -4.57
N GLN A 219 20.54 7.78 -3.52
CA GLN A 219 21.78 7.77 -2.77
C GLN A 219 21.54 6.90 -1.52
N TRP A 220 22.37 5.88 -1.36
CA TRP A 220 22.37 4.94 -0.24
C TRP A 220 23.50 5.26 0.73
#